data_AF-A0A511DMJ6-F1
#
_entry.id   AF-A0A511DMJ6-F1
#
_cell.length_a   1.000
_cell.length_b   1.000
_cell.length_c   1.000
_cell.angle_alpha   90.00
_cell.angle_beta   90.00
_cell.angle_gamma   90.00
#
_symmetry.space_group_name_H-M   'P 1'
#
loop_
_entity.id
_entity.type
_entity.pdbx_description
1 polymer ?
#
loop_
_entity_poly.entity_id
_entity_poly.type
_entity_poly.pdbx_seq_one_letter_code
_entity_poly.pdbx_strand_id
1 'polypeptide(L)'
;MTTIGKGTPSYTFTRATGLVRWFREPQDVIDSLDTDLESTIALVASGGTTFLSPILGRLGGIVCLDGTLRSHLAIVSREFEVPCLVGTDLTQELTDGTEIVLDISDGDGVVRAGAEPDAVTPTADVSSAWWSYVRRVGDEIAVKDFDVVVSPDALDALIAEELTDDRLDDLVQHMGRAFKPEMTRRSGFTSELFPMLPYMSLSVIEDFHSYAERVAVIDAAVPAEQLGTQLREGPNRVSPLWIWMIGYHYLCGRECLIQMGRLGRDERREEIRTVVDFWRRLTLAHRGDGTLDYKDAGFTNRYLPQDVVDELAGAATLLDPAASKALKRLNATISGYSFLYFCDSRVGICDSGPYPRGSRRTIVRDYLSLGPSAWAYPWAQDLEPPYAGLTMALTFDPASFREFEINDWGTTFTEPDQLLASVTEAAVFGWKADGTREQLSPEQWPEVAAAITSSHMTLYQRFAAMNRKDRIFAATRMYTSGLRPFAALAGVTDKVDWDFSPDTLALYPDPFDDDTQAATIFGTALVANDMPGSFSPVRGVDS
;
A
#
# COMPACT_ATOMS: atom_id res chain seq x y z
N MET A 1 24.11 -28.47 -2.60
CA MET A 1 24.92 -28.28 -1.36
C MET A 1 25.07 -29.60 -0.62
N THR A 2 26.23 -29.83 -0.01
CA THR A 2 26.51 -31.04 0.80
C THR A 2 26.29 -30.70 2.28
N THR A 3 25.55 -31.53 3.01
CA THR A 3 25.46 -31.39 4.48
C THR A 3 26.81 -31.72 5.09
N ILE A 4 27.39 -30.74 5.78
CA ILE A 4 28.70 -30.84 6.41
C ILE A 4 28.62 -30.81 7.94
N GLY A 5 27.44 -30.62 8.52
CA GLY A 5 27.25 -30.77 9.96
C GLY A 5 25.80 -30.85 10.38
N LYS A 6 25.59 -31.27 11.63
CA LYS A 6 24.27 -31.35 12.25
C LYS A 6 24.32 -30.86 13.68
N GLY A 7 23.33 -30.08 14.09
CA GLY A 7 23.21 -29.53 15.43
C GLY A 7 21.75 -29.38 15.85
N THR A 8 21.53 -29.08 17.13
CA THR A 8 20.18 -28.83 17.64
C THR A 8 19.82 -27.36 17.40
N PRO A 9 18.73 -27.05 16.68
CA PRO A 9 18.33 -25.65 16.44
C PRO A 9 17.78 -25.05 17.73
N SER A 10 18.22 -23.85 18.10
CA SER A 10 17.79 -23.21 19.35
C SER A 10 16.30 -22.84 19.34
N TYR A 11 15.73 -22.56 18.16
CA TYR A 11 14.30 -22.43 17.83
C TYR A 11 14.09 -22.70 16.33
N THR A 12 12.85 -22.70 15.86
CA THR A 12 12.56 -22.82 14.42
C THR A 12 12.85 -21.50 13.70
N PHE A 13 13.77 -21.51 12.74
CA PHE A 13 14.17 -20.34 11.94
C PHE A 13 14.13 -20.64 10.45
N THR A 14 14.00 -19.59 9.63
CA THR A 14 14.17 -19.66 8.18
C THR A 14 15.65 -19.86 7.83
N ARG A 15 15.91 -20.49 6.68
CA ARG A 15 17.27 -20.78 6.22
C ARG A 15 18.14 -19.51 6.20
N ALA A 16 19.32 -19.57 6.80
CA ALA A 16 20.26 -18.47 6.90
C ALA A 16 21.58 -18.80 6.20
N THR A 17 22.05 -17.90 5.34
CA THR A 17 23.32 -18.04 4.61
C THR A 17 24.29 -16.99 5.08
N GLY A 18 25.56 -17.35 5.23
CA GLY A 18 26.58 -16.36 5.52
C GLY A 18 27.99 -16.92 5.57
N LEU A 19 28.94 -16.01 5.76
CA LEU A 19 30.36 -16.28 5.85
C LEU A 19 30.72 -16.64 7.29
N VAL A 20 31.36 -17.79 7.45
CA VAL A 20 31.91 -18.21 8.74
C VAL A 20 32.94 -17.20 9.21
N ARG A 21 32.83 -16.78 10.46
CA ARG A 21 33.91 -16.16 11.21
C ARG A 21 34.04 -16.83 12.56
N TRP A 22 35.24 -17.27 12.89
CA TRP A 22 35.52 -17.92 14.16
C TRP A 22 35.73 -16.86 15.25
N PHE A 23 34.93 -16.94 16.32
CA PHE A 23 35.11 -16.13 17.51
C PHE A 23 35.64 -16.99 18.66
N ARG A 24 36.89 -16.76 19.05
CA ARG A 24 37.62 -17.52 20.08
C ARG A 24 37.75 -16.72 21.37
N GLU A 25 37.88 -15.40 21.26
CA GLU A 25 38.13 -14.51 22.39
C GLU A 25 37.44 -13.14 22.24
N PRO A 26 37.31 -12.35 23.32
CA PRO A 26 36.66 -11.03 23.25
C PRO A 26 37.28 -10.07 22.24
N GLN A 27 38.58 -10.22 21.92
CA GLN A 27 39.24 -9.38 20.92
C GLN A 27 38.62 -9.54 19.54
N ASP A 28 38.20 -10.76 19.16
CA ASP A 28 37.53 -11.02 17.89
C ASP A 28 36.23 -10.23 17.75
N VAL A 29 35.53 -10.00 18.86
CA VAL A 29 34.30 -9.19 18.90
C VAL A 29 34.61 -7.71 18.81
N ILE A 30 35.64 -7.23 19.52
CA ILE A 30 36.09 -5.83 19.45
C ILE A 30 36.47 -5.47 18.02
N ASP A 31 37.21 -6.35 17.35
CA ASP A 31 37.63 -6.20 15.94
C ASP A 31 36.46 -6.30 14.95
N SER A 32 35.24 -6.57 15.42
CA SER A 32 34.01 -6.70 14.63
C SER A 32 32.98 -5.61 14.92
N LEU A 33 33.22 -4.71 15.89
CA LEU A 33 32.20 -3.75 16.34
C LEU A 33 31.78 -2.78 15.23
N ASP A 34 32.74 -2.35 14.40
CA ASP A 34 32.54 -1.37 13.33
C ASP A 34 32.30 -2.01 11.95
N THR A 35 32.17 -3.34 11.87
CA THR A 35 31.92 -4.07 10.62
C THR A 35 30.44 -4.44 10.47
N ASP A 36 29.95 -4.55 9.25
CA ASP A 36 28.65 -5.17 8.99
C ASP A 36 28.73 -6.69 9.26
N LEU A 37 27.77 -7.21 10.03
CA LEU A 37 27.76 -8.59 10.51
C LEU A 37 26.50 -9.36 10.06
N GLU A 38 25.63 -8.74 9.27
CA GLU A 38 24.35 -9.33 8.85
C GLU A 38 24.56 -10.63 8.07
N SER A 39 25.65 -10.74 7.31
CA SER A 39 26.05 -11.96 6.58
C SER A 39 27.08 -12.82 7.33
N THR A 40 27.39 -12.50 8.58
CA THR A 40 28.39 -13.26 9.37
C THR A 40 27.74 -14.39 10.17
N ILE A 41 28.21 -15.62 9.93
CA ILE A 41 27.90 -16.77 10.77
C ILE A 41 29.00 -16.95 11.81
N ALA A 42 28.69 -16.69 13.07
CA ALA A 42 29.64 -16.84 14.16
C ALA A 42 29.87 -18.33 14.47
N LEU A 43 31.10 -18.80 14.27
CA LEU A 43 31.53 -20.12 14.72
C LEU A 43 32.17 -20.01 16.10
N VAL A 44 31.61 -20.73 17.08
CA VAL A 44 32.08 -20.72 18.46
C VAL A 44 32.20 -22.12 19.04
N ALA A 45 33.22 -22.31 19.89
CA ALA A 45 33.48 -23.62 20.48
C ALA A 45 32.51 -23.99 21.62
N SER A 46 32.01 -23.03 22.39
CA SER A 46 31.22 -23.30 23.60
C SER A 46 29.97 -22.43 23.71
N GLY A 47 28.83 -23.07 23.98
CA GLY A 47 27.54 -22.38 24.20
C GLY A 47 27.43 -21.63 25.53
N GLY A 48 28.48 -21.66 26.37
CA GLY A 48 28.58 -20.87 27.60
C GLY A 48 29.23 -19.50 27.42
N THR A 49 29.63 -19.13 26.20
CA THR A 49 30.29 -17.85 25.96
C THR A 49 29.34 -16.66 26.12
N THR A 50 29.80 -15.62 26.82
CA THR A 50 29.08 -14.34 27.00
C THR A 50 29.71 -13.20 26.20
N PHE A 51 30.88 -13.41 25.58
CA PHE A 51 31.60 -12.32 24.93
C PHE A 51 30.96 -11.87 23.60
N LEU A 52 30.12 -12.72 22.97
CA LEU A 52 29.39 -12.36 21.73
C LEU A 52 28.24 -11.37 21.96
N SER A 53 27.81 -11.17 23.21
CA SER A 53 26.65 -10.34 23.56
C SER A 53 26.57 -8.97 22.86
N PRO A 54 27.68 -8.19 22.71
CA PRO A 54 27.65 -6.87 22.08
C PRO A 54 27.29 -6.88 20.59
N ILE A 55 27.50 -8.00 19.89
CA ILE A 55 27.28 -8.14 18.45
C ILE A 55 26.18 -9.14 18.11
N LEU A 56 25.60 -9.81 19.11
CA LEU A 56 24.76 -11.00 18.89
C LEU A 56 23.59 -10.72 17.95
N GLY A 57 22.80 -9.67 18.20
CA GLY A 57 21.65 -9.29 17.39
C GLY A 57 21.98 -8.70 16.01
N ARG A 58 23.26 -8.64 15.64
CA ARG A 58 23.73 -8.21 14.31
C ARG A 58 24.25 -9.37 13.47
N LEU A 59 24.36 -10.58 14.03
CA LEU A 59 24.87 -11.75 13.32
C LEU A 59 23.80 -12.37 12.43
N GLY A 60 24.19 -12.83 11.24
CA GLY A 60 23.33 -13.62 10.34
C GLY A 60 23.04 -15.03 10.85
N GLY A 61 23.85 -15.53 11.79
CA GLY A 61 23.62 -16.81 12.45
C GLY A 61 24.79 -17.28 13.31
N ILE A 62 24.59 -18.40 13.99
CA ILE A 62 25.53 -18.95 14.97
C ILE A 62 25.65 -20.47 14.80
N VAL A 63 26.89 -20.95 14.68
CA VAL A 63 27.24 -22.37 14.81
C VAL A 63 28.03 -22.54 16.08
N CYS A 64 27.45 -23.28 17.02
CA CYS A 64 28.09 -23.61 18.28
C CYS A 64 28.40 -25.10 18.34
N LEU A 65 29.70 -25.42 18.47
CA LEU A 65 30.21 -26.80 18.43
C LEU A 65 29.80 -27.63 19.65
N ASP A 66 29.61 -26.98 20.80
CA ASP A 66 29.21 -27.62 22.06
C ASP A 66 28.03 -26.88 22.70
N GLY A 67 27.27 -27.58 23.54
CA GLY A 67 26.14 -27.02 24.28
C GLY A 67 24.81 -27.68 23.94
N THR A 68 23.77 -27.21 24.62
CA THR A 68 22.40 -27.73 24.53
C THR A 68 21.42 -26.57 24.38
N LEU A 69 20.14 -26.86 24.18
CA LEU A 69 19.06 -25.85 24.17
C LEU A 69 18.97 -25.00 25.45
N ARG A 70 19.60 -25.45 26.55
CA ARG A 70 19.66 -24.74 27.83
C ARG A 70 20.95 -23.94 28.01
N SER A 71 21.88 -24.01 27.06
CA SER A 71 23.11 -23.22 27.08
C SER A 71 22.77 -21.73 26.93
N HIS A 72 23.59 -20.88 27.55
CA HIS A 72 23.38 -19.43 27.56
C HIS A 72 23.24 -18.88 26.14
N LEU A 73 24.12 -19.28 25.23
CA LEU A 73 24.09 -18.84 23.84
C LEU A 73 22.79 -19.23 23.11
N ALA A 74 22.23 -20.42 23.39
CA ALA A 74 20.94 -20.85 22.82
C ALA A 74 19.75 -20.05 23.38
N ILE A 75 19.82 -19.63 24.65
CA ILE A 75 18.79 -18.81 25.28
C ILE A 75 18.81 -17.41 24.67
N VAL A 76 19.97 -16.77 24.67
CA VAL A 76 20.10 -15.40 24.20
C VAL A 76 19.89 -15.31 22.69
N SER A 77 20.34 -16.29 21.88
CA SER A 77 20.07 -16.30 20.43
C SER A 77 18.57 -16.29 20.10
N ARG A 78 17.73 -16.95 20.94
CA ARG A 78 16.27 -16.93 20.77
C ARG A 78 15.68 -15.56 21.06
N GLU A 79 16.17 -14.88 22.09
CA GLU A 79 15.68 -13.55 22.48
C GLU A 79 15.97 -12.50 21.40
N PHE A 80 17.06 -12.68 20.65
CA PHE A 80 17.44 -11.81 19.53
C PHE A 80 16.98 -12.33 18.16
N GLU A 81 16.26 -13.46 18.11
CA GLU A 81 15.81 -14.11 16.86
C GLU A 81 16.95 -14.36 15.85
N VAL A 82 18.12 -14.77 16.36
CA VAL A 82 19.30 -15.11 15.54
C VAL A 82 19.38 -16.63 15.32
N PRO A 83 19.38 -17.11 14.06
CA PRO A 83 19.52 -18.53 13.74
C PRO A 83 20.72 -19.16 14.43
N CYS A 84 20.51 -20.22 15.21
CA CYS A 84 21.57 -20.77 16.06
C CYS A 84 21.46 -22.29 16.18
N LEU A 85 22.55 -22.98 15.88
CA LEU A 85 22.72 -24.43 16.08
C LEU A 85 23.68 -24.68 17.24
N VAL A 86 23.26 -25.49 18.21
CA VAL A 86 24.09 -25.88 19.37
C VAL A 86 24.41 -27.36 19.37
N GLY A 87 25.58 -27.71 19.93
CA GLY A 87 26.09 -29.08 19.90
C GLY A 87 26.30 -29.56 18.46
N THR A 88 26.81 -28.68 17.60
CA THR A 88 26.94 -28.93 16.17
C THR A 88 28.14 -29.81 15.88
N ASP A 89 27.91 -31.03 15.40
CA ASP A 89 28.95 -31.93 14.92
C ASP A 89 29.25 -31.62 13.45
N LEU A 90 30.48 -31.18 13.16
CA LEU A 90 30.94 -30.84 11.82
C LEU A 90 31.79 -31.98 11.26
N THR A 91 31.45 -32.45 10.07
CA THR A 91 32.18 -33.49 9.33
C THR A 91 33.46 -32.99 8.65
N GLN A 92 33.67 -31.67 8.63
CA GLN A 92 34.88 -30.99 8.12
C GLN A 92 35.13 -29.70 8.91
N GLU A 93 36.37 -29.24 8.94
CA GLU A 93 36.73 -27.97 9.56
C GLU A 93 36.23 -26.78 8.72
N LEU A 94 35.67 -25.78 9.39
CA LEU A 94 35.22 -24.53 8.77
C LEU A 94 36.27 -23.44 9.01
N THR A 95 36.81 -22.87 7.93
CA THR A 95 37.74 -21.74 8.00
C THR A 95 37.01 -20.41 7.86
N ASP A 96 37.58 -19.33 8.37
CA ASP A 96 37.02 -17.99 8.19
C ASP A 96 36.83 -17.66 6.70
N GLY A 97 35.71 -17.01 6.38
CA GLY A 97 35.29 -16.72 5.02
C GLY A 97 34.66 -17.91 4.28
N THR A 98 34.53 -19.09 4.91
CA THR A 98 33.77 -20.20 4.31
C THR A 98 32.28 -19.84 4.30
N GLU A 99 31.66 -19.84 3.13
CA GLU A 99 30.21 -19.67 3.05
C GLU A 99 29.49 -20.96 3.44
N ILE A 100 28.53 -20.83 4.36
CA ILE A 100 27.70 -21.93 4.84
C ILE A 100 26.24 -21.52 4.89
N VAL A 101 25.38 -22.55 4.94
CA VAL A 101 23.95 -22.40 5.12
C VAL A 101 23.52 -23.14 6.38
N LEU A 102 22.80 -22.43 7.25
CA LEU A 102 22.05 -22.97 8.39
C LEU A 102 20.61 -23.22 7.98
N ASP A 103 20.14 -24.44 8.19
CA ASP A 103 18.84 -24.88 7.72
C ASP A 103 18.22 -25.87 8.71
N ILE A 104 16.91 -26.08 8.64
CA ILE A 104 16.22 -27.09 9.43
C ILE A 104 15.65 -28.14 8.46
N SER A 105 16.09 -29.38 8.60
CA SER A 105 15.64 -30.53 7.79
C SER A 105 15.10 -31.60 8.73
N ASP A 106 13.82 -31.94 8.58
CA ASP A 106 13.14 -32.96 9.40
C ASP A 106 13.21 -32.70 10.92
N GLY A 107 13.25 -31.42 11.31
CA GLY A 107 13.36 -30.99 12.71
C GLY A 107 14.78 -30.92 13.27
N ASP A 108 15.78 -31.39 12.51
CA ASP A 108 17.20 -31.27 12.85
C ASP A 108 17.82 -30.04 12.18
N GLY A 109 18.72 -29.37 12.91
CA GLY A 109 19.54 -28.31 12.36
C GLY A 109 20.68 -28.89 11.52
N VAL A 110 20.86 -28.38 10.31
CA VAL A 110 21.92 -28.83 9.40
C VAL A 110 22.78 -27.67 8.93
N VAL A 111 24.08 -27.91 8.85
CA VAL A 111 25.07 -27.00 8.24
C VAL A 111 25.41 -27.55 6.86
N ARG A 112 25.35 -26.72 5.82
CA ARG A 112 25.67 -27.12 4.43
C ARG A 112 26.81 -26.27 3.88
N ALA A 113 27.72 -26.88 3.12
CA ALA A 113 28.85 -26.20 2.49
C ALA A 113 28.58 -25.86 1.01
N GLY A 114 29.08 -24.70 0.61
CA GLY A 114 29.14 -24.25 -0.78
C GLY A 114 28.45 -22.90 -0.98
N ALA A 115 29.04 -22.09 -1.86
CA ALA A 115 28.39 -20.91 -2.39
C ALA A 115 27.27 -21.31 -3.34
N GLU A 116 26.14 -20.59 -3.29
CA GLU A 116 25.28 -20.57 -4.46
C GLU A 116 25.95 -19.72 -5.56
N PRO A 117 25.85 -20.11 -6.85
CA PRO A 117 25.76 -19.10 -7.91
C PRO A 117 24.62 -18.13 -7.56
N ASP A 118 24.72 -16.84 -7.91
CA ASP A 118 23.64 -15.84 -7.76
C ASP A 118 22.27 -16.50 -7.73
N ALA A 119 21.57 -16.35 -6.59
CA ALA A 119 20.36 -17.09 -6.25
C ALA A 119 19.48 -17.35 -7.47
N VAL A 120 19.57 -18.56 -8.01
CA VAL A 120 18.39 -19.18 -8.62
C VAL A 120 17.67 -19.80 -7.44
N THR A 121 16.85 -18.96 -6.79
CA THR A 121 15.70 -19.43 -6.02
C THR A 121 15.09 -20.59 -6.79
N PRO A 122 14.79 -21.75 -6.19
CA PRO A 122 14.02 -22.76 -6.90
C PRO A 122 12.78 -22.02 -7.40
N THR A 123 12.63 -21.89 -8.72
CA THR A 123 11.36 -21.49 -9.31
C THR A 123 10.39 -22.63 -9.02
N ALA A 124 9.87 -22.68 -7.79
CA ALA A 124 8.44 -22.60 -7.69
C ALA A 124 8.11 -21.38 -8.53
N ASP A 125 7.54 -21.63 -9.70
CA ASP A 125 7.11 -20.60 -10.62
C ASP A 125 6.44 -19.48 -9.80
N VAL A 126 7.14 -18.35 -9.61
CA VAL A 126 6.65 -17.26 -8.74
C VAL A 126 5.33 -16.76 -9.30
N SER A 127 5.15 -16.81 -10.63
CA SER A 127 3.86 -16.62 -11.27
C SER A 127 2.85 -17.65 -10.80
N SER A 128 3.11 -18.95 -10.88
CA SER A 128 2.19 -19.97 -10.34
C SER A 128 1.85 -19.75 -8.86
N ALA A 129 2.83 -19.43 -8.02
CA ALA A 129 2.60 -19.18 -6.59
C ALA A 129 1.73 -17.93 -6.36
N TRP A 130 2.02 -16.85 -7.09
CA TRP A 130 1.29 -15.59 -7.05
C TRP A 130 -0.14 -15.74 -7.57
N TRP A 131 -0.35 -16.45 -8.68
CA TRP A 131 -1.69 -16.76 -9.18
C TRP A 131 -2.45 -17.71 -8.24
N SER A 132 -1.76 -18.64 -7.59
CA SER A 132 -2.36 -19.45 -6.52
C SER A 132 -2.76 -18.58 -5.32
N TYR A 133 -2.01 -17.52 -5.04
CA TYR A 133 -2.37 -16.49 -4.07
C TYR A 133 -3.61 -15.69 -4.48
N VAL A 134 -3.68 -15.20 -5.72
CA VAL A 134 -4.85 -14.47 -6.24
C VAL A 134 -6.14 -15.30 -6.08
N ARG A 135 -6.07 -16.60 -6.40
CA ARG A 135 -7.20 -17.54 -6.27
C ARG A 135 -7.60 -17.87 -4.83
N ARG A 136 -6.75 -17.63 -3.83
CA ARG A 136 -7.10 -17.89 -2.43
C ARG A 136 -8.29 -17.04 -1.99
N VAL A 137 -9.16 -17.67 -1.21
CA VAL A 137 -10.26 -17.05 -0.49
C VAL A 137 -9.75 -16.70 0.90
N GLY A 138 -9.94 -15.44 1.31
CA GLY A 138 -9.59 -14.98 2.65
C GLY A 138 -10.66 -15.29 3.69
N ASP A 139 -10.48 -14.73 4.88
CA ASP A 139 -11.44 -14.77 5.97
C ASP A 139 -12.68 -13.89 5.72
N GLU A 140 -13.45 -13.61 6.78
CA GLU A 140 -14.69 -12.81 6.71
C GLU A 140 -14.46 -11.36 6.24
N ILE A 141 -13.24 -10.84 6.39
CA ILE A 141 -12.82 -9.52 5.91
C ILE A 141 -11.89 -9.63 4.68
N ALA A 142 -11.87 -10.80 4.04
CA ALA A 142 -11.04 -11.17 2.90
C ALA A 142 -9.52 -11.08 3.14
N VAL A 143 -9.08 -11.13 4.40
CA VAL A 143 -7.66 -11.23 4.74
C VAL A 143 -7.17 -12.65 4.47
N LYS A 144 -6.01 -12.77 3.83
CA LYS A 144 -5.31 -14.03 3.54
C LYS A 144 -3.81 -13.80 3.62
N ASP A 145 -3.08 -14.82 4.07
CA ASP A 145 -1.63 -14.72 4.18
C ASP A 145 -0.99 -14.57 2.80
N PHE A 146 -0.16 -13.53 2.65
CA PHE A 146 0.75 -13.39 1.52
C PHE A 146 2.10 -14.03 1.87
N ASP A 147 2.29 -15.25 1.40
CA ASP A 147 3.45 -16.11 1.67
C ASP A 147 4.38 -16.27 0.44
N VAL A 148 4.22 -15.39 -0.56
CA VAL A 148 5.00 -15.42 -1.80
C VAL A 148 6.19 -14.47 -1.66
N VAL A 149 7.41 -15.01 -1.75
CA VAL A 149 8.63 -14.20 -1.81
C VAL A 149 8.82 -13.72 -3.25
N VAL A 150 8.62 -12.42 -3.47
CA VAL A 150 8.76 -11.78 -4.79
C VAL A 150 10.04 -10.96 -4.82
N SER A 151 11.07 -11.43 -5.53
CA SER A 151 12.27 -10.63 -5.81
C SER A 151 11.96 -9.52 -6.82
N PRO A 152 12.82 -8.48 -6.95
CA PRO A 152 12.64 -7.45 -7.99
C PRO A 152 12.49 -8.03 -9.40
N ASP A 153 13.37 -8.96 -9.81
CA ASP A 153 13.27 -9.60 -11.13
C ASP A 153 11.99 -10.42 -11.31
N ALA A 154 11.51 -11.08 -10.25
CA ALA A 154 10.25 -11.81 -10.28
C ALA A 154 9.05 -10.87 -10.35
N LEU A 155 9.11 -9.72 -9.68
CA LEU A 155 8.10 -8.67 -9.77
C LEU A 155 8.03 -8.11 -11.20
N ASP A 156 9.16 -7.81 -11.81
CA ASP A 156 9.23 -7.35 -13.20
C ASP A 156 8.66 -8.39 -14.17
N ALA A 157 8.95 -9.68 -13.94
CA ALA A 157 8.38 -10.77 -14.71
C ALA A 157 6.84 -10.88 -14.52
N LEU A 158 6.33 -10.74 -13.29
CA LEU A 158 4.89 -10.71 -13.00
C LEU A 158 4.19 -9.52 -13.67
N ILE A 159 4.82 -8.34 -13.66
CA ILE A 159 4.32 -7.12 -14.31
C ILE A 159 4.25 -7.32 -15.83
N ALA A 160 5.30 -7.86 -16.43
CA ALA A 160 5.39 -8.09 -17.88
C ALA A 160 4.52 -9.26 -18.37
N GLU A 161 4.02 -10.09 -17.45
CA GLU A 161 3.25 -11.27 -17.78
C GLU A 161 1.94 -10.94 -18.49
N GLU A 162 1.63 -11.63 -19.59
CA GLU A 162 0.37 -11.44 -20.30
C GLU A 162 -0.84 -11.81 -19.42
N LEU A 163 -1.80 -10.90 -19.37
CA LEU A 163 -3.09 -11.17 -18.74
C LEU A 163 -3.96 -11.94 -19.73
N THR A 164 -4.10 -13.25 -19.53
CA THR A 164 -4.98 -14.13 -20.33
C THR A 164 -6.45 -14.01 -19.91
N ASP A 165 -7.38 -14.63 -20.63
CA ASP A 165 -8.79 -14.77 -20.23
C ASP A 165 -8.93 -15.41 -18.84
N ASP A 166 -8.14 -16.45 -18.55
CA ASP A 166 -8.20 -17.11 -17.24
C ASP A 166 -7.75 -16.21 -16.10
N ARG A 167 -6.63 -15.53 -16.32
CA ARG A 167 -6.01 -14.65 -15.33
C ARG A 167 -6.81 -13.37 -15.09
N LEU A 168 -7.47 -12.86 -16.12
CA LEU A 168 -8.39 -11.73 -15.98
C LEU A 168 -9.55 -12.09 -15.06
N ASP A 169 -10.15 -13.26 -15.27
CA ASP A 169 -11.25 -13.73 -14.42
C ASP A 169 -10.78 -13.94 -12.98
N ASP A 170 -9.62 -14.58 -12.78
CA ASP A 170 -9.00 -14.75 -11.46
C ASP A 170 -8.82 -13.41 -10.72
N LEU A 171 -8.35 -12.36 -11.40
CA LEU A 171 -8.22 -11.02 -10.82
C LEU A 171 -9.56 -10.37 -10.50
N VAL A 172 -10.51 -10.37 -11.44
CA VAL A 172 -11.85 -9.79 -11.20
C VAL A 172 -12.52 -10.48 -10.01
N GLN A 173 -12.38 -11.80 -9.90
CA GLN A 173 -12.90 -12.55 -8.77
C GLN A 173 -12.14 -12.23 -7.47
N HIS A 174 -10.82 -12.07 -7.50
CA HIS A 174 -10.04 -11.62 -6.34
C HIS A 174 -10.47 -10.23 -5.85
N MET A 175 -10.58 -9.26 -6.77
CA MET A 175 -11.05 -7.91 -6.47
C MET A 175 -12.48 -7.94 -5.90
N GLY A 176 -13.36 -8.76 -6.47
CA GLY A 176 -14.72 -8.93 -5.96
C GLY A 176 -14.75 -9.45 -4.52
N ARG A 177 -13.91 -10.44 -4.19
CA ARG A 177 -13.76 -10.96 -2.81
C ARG A 177 -13.16 -9.91 -1.88
N ALA A 178 -12.18 -9.16 -2.35
CA ALA A 178 -11.50 -8.12 -1.58
C ALA A 178 -12.42 -6.92 -1.27
N PHE A 179 -13.30 -6.55 -2.20
CA PHE A 179 -14.18 -5.38 -2.08
C PHE A 179 -15.44 -5.63 -1.25
N LYS A 180 -16.01 -6.83 -1.34
CA LYS A 180 -17.30 -7.14 -0.68
C LYS A 180 -17.29 -6.86 0.84
N PRO A 181 -16.28 -7.28 1.61
CA PRO A 181 -16.23 -6.98 3.04
C PRO A 181 -16.16 -5.49 3.36
N GLU A 182 -15.38 -4.73 2.59
CA GLU A 182 -15.25 -3.28 2.74
C GLU A 182 -16.61 -2.56 2.57
N MET A 183 -17.46 -3.06 1.66
CA MET A 183 -18.84 -2.58 1.53
C MET A 183 -19.72 -2.96 2.72
N THR A 184 -19.59 -4.18 3.24
CA THR A 184 -20.41 -4.64 4.38
C THR A 184 -20.02 -4.00 5.71
N ARG A 185 -18.75 -3.59 5.89
CA ARG A 185 -18.26 -2.92 7.10
C ARG A 185 -18.68 -1.44 7.20
N ARG A 186 -19.23 -0.85 6.12
CA ARG A 186 -19.66 0.57 6.12
C ARG A 186 -21.06 0.78 6.69
N SER A 187 -21.16 1.76 7.59
CA SER A 187 -22.44 2.29 8.07
C SER A 187 -22.99 3.36 7.12
N GLY A 188 -23.77 2.96 6.12
CA GLY A 188 -24.59 3.84 5.27
C GLY A 188 -23.84 4.75 4.29
N PHE A 189 -24.52 5.13 3.20
CA PHE A 189 -24.02 6.07 2.19
C PHE A 189 -24.89 7.33 2.20
N THR A 190 -24.58 8.26 3.10
CA THR A 190 -25.35 9.50 3.24
C THR A 190 -24.44 10.72 3.26
N SER A 191 -24.84 11.76 2.55
CA SER A 191 -24.31 13.12 2.67
C SER A 191 -25.48 14.08 2.68
N GLU A 192 -25.39 15.12 3.52
CA GLU A 192 -26.41 16.19 3.58
C GLU A 192 -26.28 17.15 2.41
N LEU A 193 -25.08 17.26 1.82
CA LEU A 193 -24.80 18.22 0.77
C LEU A 193 -24.93 17.58 -0.61
N PHE A 194 -24.36 16.40 -0.82
CA PHE A 194 -24.31 15.73 -2.11
C PHE A 194 -25.19 14.47 -2.13
N PRO A 195 -26.06 14.27 -3.14
CA PRO A 195 -26.85 13.05 -3.26
C PRO A 195 -25.96 11.83 -3.57
N MET A 196 -25.52 11.14 -2.52
CA MET A 196 -24.44 10.15 -2.58
C MET A 196 -24.67 9.02 -3.58
N LEU A 197 -25.80 8.34 -3.47
CA LEU A 197 -26.09 7.16 -4.29
C LEU A 197 -26.29 7.51 -5.77
N PRO A 198 -26.99 8.60 -6.13
CA PRO A 198 -26.99 9.15 -7.48
C PRO A 198 -25.61 9.32 -8.10
N TYR A 199 -24.74 10.13 -7.47
CA TYR A 199 -23.47 10.46 -8.08
C TYR A 199 -22.50 9.27 -8.07
N MET A 200 -22.53 8.42 -7.03
CA MET A 200 -21.67 7.22 -6.95
C MET A 200 -22.02 6.25 -8.06
N SER A 201 -23.31 6.05 -8.35
CA SER A 201 -23.76 5.18 -9.44
C SER A 201 -23.34 5.73 -10.80
N LEU A 202 -23.60 7.02 -11.03
CA LEU A 202 -23.21 7.68 -12.29
C LEU A 202 -21.69 7.69 -12.49
N SER A 203 -20.90 7.89 -11.43
CA SER A 203 -19.44 7.93 -11.54
C SER A 203 -18.84 6.58 -11.86
N VAL A 204 -19.28 5.50 -11.20
CA VAL A 204 -18.78 4.16 -11.52
C VAL A 204 -19.15 3.75 -12.95
N ILE A 205 -20.38 4.07 -13.38
CA ILE A 205 -20.85 3.77 -14.75
C ILE A 205 -20.06 4.57 -15.78
N GLU A 206 -19.81 5.85 -15.52
CA GLU A 206 -19.00 6.68 -16.42
C GLU A 206 -17.58 6.17 -16.56
N ASP A 207 -16.96 5.76 -15.46
CA ASP A 207 -15.64 5.16 -15.51
C ASP A 207 -15.67 3.87 -16.34
N PHE A 208 -16.70 3.03 -16.18
CA PHE A 208 -16.87 1.85 -17.02
C PHE A 208 -17.03 2.16 -18.51
N HIS A 209 -17.76 3.22 -18.86
CA HIS A 209 -17.91 3.65 -20.25
C HIS A 209 -16.61 4.20 -20.85
N SER A 210 -15.83 4.96 -20.07
CA SER A 210 -14.77 5.81 -20.61
C SER A 210 -13.34 5.35 -20.35
N TYR A 211 -13.07 4.61 -19.26
CA TYR A 211 -11.69 4.37 -18.82
C TYR A 211 -10.87 3.56 -19.81
N ALA A 212 -11.45 2.61 -20.55
CA ALA A 212 -10.67 1.80 -21.50
C ALA A 212 -9.97 2.67 -22.55
N GLU A 213 -10.67 3.66 -23.11
CA GLU A 213 -10.09 4.61 -24.07
C GLU A 213 -9.08 5.54 -23.40
N ARG A 214 -9.42 6.10 -22.23
CA ARG A 214 -8.54 7.03 -21.48
C ARG A 214 -7.23 6.35 -21.06
N VAL A 215 -7.32 5.15 -20.51
CA VAL A 215 -6.19 4.32 -20.10
C VAL A 215 -5.32 3.96 -21.29
N ALA A 216 -5.90 3.55 -22.42
CA ALA A 216 -5.12 3.22 -23.62
C ALA A 216 -4.27 4.41 -24.11
N VAL A 217 -4.80 5.64 -24.05
CA VAL A 217 -4.05 6.86 -24.40
C VAL A 217 -2.91 7.13 -23.41
N ILE A 218 -3.16 6.96 -22.10
CA ILE A 218 -2.16 7.17 -21.05
C ILE A 218 -1.04 6.13 -21.15
N ASP A 219 -1.40 4.84 -21.20
CA ASP A 219 -0.47 3.70 -21.22
C ASP A 219 0.41 3.69 -22.47
N ALA A 220 -0.14 4.10 -23.62
CA ALA A 220 0.64 4.26 -24.85
C ALA A 220 1.69 5.38 -24.76
N ALA A 221 1.47 6.39 -23.92
CA ALA A 221 2.41 7.50 -23.74
C ALA A 221 3.46 7.20 -22.66
N VAL A 222 3.02 6.68 -21.52
CA VAL A 222 3.88 6.18 -20.44
C VAL A 222 3.25 4.91 -19.89
N PRO A 223 3.91 3.74 -20.04
CA PRO A 223 3.39 2.48 -19.55
C PRO A 223 3.09 2.51 -18.04
N ALA A 224 2.02 1.81 -17.64
CA ALA A 224 1.50 1.77 -16.28
C ALA A 224 2.57 1.45 -15.22
N GLU A 225 3.46 0.49 -15.49
CA GLU A 225 4.55 0.12 -14.60
C GLU A 225 5.57 1.24 -14.42
N GLN A 226 5.85 2.02 -15.47
CA GLN A 226 6.74 3.18 -15.39
C GLN A 226 6.10 4.31 -14.58
N LEU A 227 4.79 4.54 -14.75
CA LEU A 227 4.03 5.46 -13.88
C LEU A 227 4.09 5.00 -12.43
N GLY A 228 3.92 3.70 -12.17
CA GLY A 228 3.99 3.12 -10.83
C GLY A 228 5.34 3.36 -10.17
N THR A 229 6.45 3.13 -10.89
CA THR A 229 7.81 3.43 -10.42
C THR A 229 7.98 4.93 -10.13
N GLN A 230 7.54 5.81 -11.03
CA GLN A 230 7.65 7.27 -10.83
C GLN A 230 6.86 7.74 -9.60
N LEU A 231 5.69 7.14 -9.32
CA LEU A 231 4.88 7.52 -8.18
C LEU A 231 5.53 7.16 -6.83
N ARG A 232 6.47 6.21 -6.82
CA ARG A 232 7.22 5.85 -5.60
C ARG A 232 8.34 6.80 -5.24
N GLU A 233 8.82 7.60 -6.20
CA GLU A 233 9.97 8.49 -5.99
C GLU A 233 9.75 9.51 -4.86
N GLY A 234 8.50 9.80 -4.49
CA GLY A 234 8.22 10.68 -3.37
C GLY A 234 6.74 10.82 -3.06
N PRO A 235 6.40 11.41 -1.91
CA PRO A 235 5.02 11.62 -1.50
C PRO A 235 4.34 12.72 -2.32
N ASN A 236 3.05 12.91 -2.08
CA ASN A 236 2.22 13.99 -2.63
C ASN A 236 2.09 14.05 -4.16
N ARG A 237 2.35 12.93 -4.87
CA ARG A 237 2.20 12.86 -6.34
C ARG A 237 0.78 12.53 -6.77
N VAL A 238 0.33 11.30 -6.48
CA VAL A 238 -1.03 10.82 -6.75
C VAL A 238 -1.48 9.95 -5.59
N SER A 239 -2.77 9.99 -5.26
CA SER A 239 -3.34 9.16 -4.20
C SER A 239 -3.23 7.69 -4.58
N PRO A 240 -2.65 6.82 -3.73
CA PRO A 240 -2.80 5.38 -3.85
C PRO A 240 -4.26 4.90 -3.94
N LEU A 241 -5.21 5.63 -3.33
CA LEU A 241 -6.64 5.32 -3.49
C LEU A 241 -7.10 5.54 -4.94
N TRP A 242 -6.54 6.51 -5.68
CA TRP A 242 -6.84 6.63 -7.11
C TRP A 242 -6.31 5.45 -7.91
N ILE A 243 -5.15 4.89 -7.56
CA ILE A 243 -4.65 3.65 -8.17
C ILE A 243 -5.68 2.54 -7.95
N TRP A 244 -6.09 2.30 -6.70
CA TRP A 244 -7.12 1.31 -6.36
C TRP A 244 -8.43 1.53 -7.14
N MET A 245 -8.89 2.78 -7.26
CA MET A 245 -10.14 3.11 -7.95
C MET A 245 -10.10 2.77 -9.45
N ILE A 246 -8.95 2.82 -10.13
CA ILE A 246 -8.88 2.50 -11.56
C ILE A 246 -9.47 1.14 -11.88
N GLY A 247 -9.16 0.12 -11.07
CA GLY A 247 -9.73 -1.21 -11.24
C GLY A 247 -11.09 -1.35 -10.54
N TYR A 248 -11.14 -1.06 -9.24
CA TYR A 248 -12.31 -1.38 -8.42
C TYR A 248 -13.53 -0.51 -8.73
N HIS A 249 -13.36 0.80 -8.88
CA HIS A 249 -14.47 1.71 -9.19
C HIS A 249 -15.01 1.46 -10.61
N TYR A 250 -14.12 1.16 -11.56
CA TYR A 250 -14.47 0.72 -12.91
C TYR A 250 -15.36 -0.54 -12.90
N LEU A 251 -14.97 -1.58 -12.16
CA LEU A 251 -15.74 -2.82 -12.06
C LEU A 251 -17.07 -2.64 -11.33
N CYS A 252 -17.18 -1.70 -10.37
CA CYS A 252 -18.48 -1.35 -9.80
C CYS A 252 -19.47 -0.84 -10.85
N GLY A 253 -18.99 -0.10 -11.85
CA GLY A 253 -19.81 0.41 -12.95
C GLY A 253 -20.35 -0.70 -13.84
N ARG A 254 -19.49 -1.69 -14.11
CA ARG A 254 -19.87 -2.91 -14.81
C ARG A 254 -21.04 -3.61 -14.11
N GLU A 255 -20.94 -3.84 -12.80
CA GLU A 255 -22.00 -4.52 -12.05
C GLU A 255 -23.30 -3.71 -12.01
N CYS A 256 -23.22 -2.38 -11.92
CA CYS A 256 -24.41 -1.53 -12.02
C CYS A 256 -25.11 -1.71 -13.38
N LEU A 257 -24.35 -1.76 -14.48
CA LEU A 257 -24.91 -1.97 -15.84
C LEU A 257 -25.48 -3.38 -16.03
N ILE A 258 -24.83 -4.41 -15.48
CA ILE A 258 -25.35 -5.78 -15.46
C ILE A 258 -26.68 -5.84 -14.69
N GLN A 259 -26.71 -5.25 -13.49
CA GLN A 259 -27.90 -5.20 -12.64
C GLN A 259 -29.07 -4.46 -13.32
N MET A 260 -28.78 -3.43 -14.11
CA MET A 260 -29.78 -2.72 -14.92
C MET A 260 -30.19 -3.47 -16.21
N GLY A 261 -29.58 -4.62 -16.52
CA GLY A 261 -29.82 -5.36 -17.76
C GLY A 261 -29.34 -4.65 -19.01
N ARG A 262 -28.37 -3.73 -18.87
CA ARG A 262 -27.78 -2.93 -19.97
C ARG A 262 -26.47 -3.51 -20.49
N LEU A 263 -25.92 -4.51 -19.81
CA LEU A 263 -24.68 -5.17 -20.15
C LEU A 263 -24.75 -6.66 -19.79
N GLY A 264 -24.41 -7.54 -20.72
CA GLY A 264 -24.15 -8.95 -20.49
C GLY A 264 -22.82 -9.18 -19.75
N ARG A 265 -22.73 -10.25 -18.99
CA ARG A 265 -21.54 -10.54 -18.16
C ARG A 265 -20.28 -10.78 -19.00
N ASP A 266 -20.40 -11.34 -20.19
CA ASP A 266 -19.29 -11.66 -21.07
C ASP A 266 -18.96 -10.56 -22.10
N GLU A 267 -19.67 -9.42 -22.06
CA GLU A 267 -19.45 -8.28 -22.96
C GLU A 267 -18.26 -7.42 -22.53
N ARG A 268 -17.68 -6.68 -23.51
CA ARG A 268 -16.56 -5.73 -23.33
C ARG A 268 -15.31 -6.30 -22.66
N ARG A 269 -15.05 -7.61 -22.81
CA ARG A 269 -13.90 -8.30 -22.21
C ARG A 269 -12.55 -7.61 -22.46
N GLU A 270 -12.27 -7.20 -23.69
CA GLU A 270 -10.99 -6.56 -24.03
C GLU A 270 -10.82 -5.18 -23.38
N GLU A 271 -11.91 -4.45 -23.20
CA GLU A 271 -11.89 -3.17 -22.49
C GLU A 271 -11.64 -3.38 -20.99
N ILE A 272 -12.29 -4.40 -20.42
CA ILE A 272 -12.04 -4.82 -19.03
C ILE A 272 -10.58 -5.25 -18.87
N ARG A 273 -10.04 -6.04 -19.81
CA ARG A 273 -8.63 -6.44 -19.83
C ARG A 273 -7.70 -5.23 -19.83
N THR A 274 -7.97 -4.25 -20.70
CA THR A 274 -7.17 -3.03 -20.83
C THR A 274 -7.07 -2.28 -19.50
N VAL A 275 -8.21 -2.07 -18.82
CA VAL A 275 -8.23 -1.31 -17.55
C VAL A 275 -7.65 -2.12 -16.39
N VAL A 276 -8.03 -3.41 -16.26
CA VAL A 276 -7.56 -4.27 -15.17
C VAL A 276 -6.07 -4.56 -15.29
N ASP A 277 -5.53 -4.76 -16.49
CA ASP A 277 -4.10 -4.95 -16.68
C ASP A 277 -3.30 -3.68 -16.39
N PHE A 278 -3.77 -2.52 -16.84
CA PHE A 278 -3.15 -1.23 -16.48
C PHE A 278 -3.11 -1.04 -14.96
N TRP A 279 -4.23 -1.27 -14.28
CA TRP A 279 -4.30 -1.23 -12.82
C TRP A 279 -3.32 -2.21 -12.16
N ARG A 280 -3.26 -3.46 -12.63
CA ARG A 280 -2.39 -4.51 -12.10
C ARG A 280 -0.92 -4.11 -12.20
N ARG A 281 -0.45 -3.71 -13.39
CA ARG A 281 0.93 -3.28 -13.64
C ARG A 281 1.30 -2.05 -12.81
N LEU A 282 0.42 -1.04 -12.80
CA LEU A 282 0.59 0.17 -12.00
C LEU A 282 0.69 -0.13 -10.51
N THR A 283 -0.19 -0.96 -9.98
CA THR A 283 -0.24 -1.32 -8.55
C THR A 283 0.99 -2.10 -8.14
N LEU A 284 1.35 -3.15 -8.88
CA LEU A 284 2.54 -3.96 -8.59
C LEU A 284 3.82 -3.12 -8.62
N ALA A 285 3.98 -2.27 -9.65
CA ALA A 285 5.14 -1.38 -9.77
C ALA A 285 5.18 -0.35 -8.64
N HIS A 286 4.04 0.24 -8.29
CA HIS A 286 3.91 1.24 -7.23
C HIS A 286 4.13 0.64 -5.83
N ARG A 287 3.62 -0.54 -5.54
CA ARG A 287 3.80 -1.15 -4.21
C ARG A 287 5.20 -1.73 -4.06
N GLY A 288 5.70 -2.42 -5.08
CA GLY A 288 7.03 -3.02 -5.07
C GLY A 288 7.18 -4.27 -4.21
N ASP A 289 6.14 -4.67 -3.47
CA ASP A 289 6.16 -5.78 -2.51
C ASP A 289 5.46 -7.04 -3.04
N GLY A 290 4.94 -6.99 -4.29
CA GLY A 290 4.22 -8.09 -4.93
C GLY A 290 2.75 -8.24 -4.52
N THR A 291 2.24 -7.41 -3.60
CA THR A 291 0.83 -7.43 -3.17
C THR A 291 -0.03 -6.50 -4.03
N LEU A 292 -1.36 -6.66 -3.99
CA LEU A 292 -2.32 -5.83 -4.73
C LEU A 292 -3.06 -4.87 -3.80
N ASP A 293 -3.51 -5.36 -2.64
CA ASP A 293 -4.25 -4.59 -1.65
C ASP A 293 -3.44 -4.40 -0.34
N TYR A 294 -3.82 -3.46 0.51
CA TYR A 294 -3.07 -3.16 1.74
C TYR A 294 -3.26 -4.25 2.78
N LYS A 295 -4.46 -4.82 2.85
CA LYS A 295 -4.76 -5.96 3.74
C LYS A 295 -3.85 -7.16 3.47
N ASP A 296 -3.47 -7.35 2.20
CA ASP A 296 -2.56 -8.41 1.76
C ASP A 296 -1.13 -8.19 2.28
N ALA A 297 -0.76 -6.92 2.48
CA ALA A 297 0.49 -6.50 3.11
C ALA A 297 0.35 -6.25 4.62
N GLY A 298 -0.59 -6.94 5.29
CA GLY A 298 -0.83 -6.81 6.73
C GLY A 298 -1.37 -5.43 7.14
N PHE A 299 -2.25 -4.87 6.32
CA PHE A 299 -2.80 -3.51 6.47
C PHE A 299 -1.73 -2.42 6.46
N THR A 300 -0.76 -2.56 5.55
CA THR A 300 0.31 -1.57 5.37
C THR A 300 0.44 -1.14 3.91
N ASN A 301 1.00 0.06 3.72
CA ASN A 301 1.28 0.62 2.41
C ASN A 301 2.65 1.30 2.41
N ARG A 302 3.71 0.53 2.21
CA ARG A 302 5.10 0.98 2.30
C ARG A 302 5.73 1.17 0.92
N TYR A 303 5.11 2.02 0.11
CA TYR A 303 5.56 2.24 -1.27
C TYR A 303 6.75 3.19 -1.39
N LEU A 304 6.93 4.11 -0.42
CA LEU A 304 8.01 5.09 -0.43
C LEU A 304 9.36 4.42 -0.10
N PRO A 305 10.43 4.79 -0.82
CA PRO A 305 11.80 4.44 -0.47
C PRO A 305 12.17 4.88 0.96
N GLN A 306 12.95 4.05 1.65
CA GLN A 306 13.30 4.30 3.05
C GLN A 306 14.10 5.60 3.24
N ASP A 307 14.98 5.96 2.31
CA ASP A 307 15.75 7.21 2.33
C ASP A 307 14.85 8.45 2.24
N VAL A 308 13.78 8.40 1.44
CA VAL A 308 12.76 9.46 1.39
C VAL A 308 12.01 9.58 2.72
N VAL A 309 11.66 8.46 3.33
CA VAL A 309 11.01 8.43 4.65
C VAL A 309 11.95 8.97 5.73
N ASP A 310 13.22 8.59 5.68
CA ASP A 310 14.25 9.04 6.62
C ASP A 310 14.51 10.55 6.50
N GLU A 311 14.50 11.10 5.28
CA GLU A 311 14.58 12.55 5.05
C GLU A 311 13.39 13.28 5.70
N LEU A 312 12.16 12.82 5.39
CA LEU A 312 10.91 13.39 5.90
C LEU A 312 10.83 13.32 7.44
N ALA A 313 11.13 12.15 8.00
CA ALA A 313 11.05 11.90 9.43
C ALA A 313 12.24 12.53 10.18
N GLY A 314 13.41 12.63 9.54
CA GLY A 314 14.60 13.28 10.08
C GLY A 314 14.41 14.79 10.30
N ALA A 315 13.53 15.42 9.52
CA ALA A 315 13.13 16.81 9.69
C ALA A 315 12.12 17.02 10.84
N ALA A 316 11.59 15.94 11.44
CA ALA A 316 10.54 16.04 12.44
C ALA A 316 11.02 16.68 13.75
N THR A 317 10.19 17.55 14.32
CA THR A 317 10.45 18.17 15.61
C THR A 317 9.67 17.45 16.71
N LEU A 318 10.26 17.34 17.91
CA LEU A 318 9.56 16.88 19.09
C LEU A 318 8.40 17.83 19.41
N LEU A 319 7.21 17.27 19.61
CA LEU A 319 6.00 18.05 19.85
C LEU A 319 5.86 18.37 21.34
N ASP A 320 5.94 19.65 21.68
CA ASP A 320 5.43 20.15 22.95
C ASP A 320 3.88 20.21 22.93
N PRO A 321 3.21 20.51 24.06
CA PRO A 321 1.74 20.59 24.10
C PRO A 321 1.14 21.63 23.15
N ALA A 322 1.84 22.73 22.86
CA ALA A 322 1.37 23.77 21.96
C ALA A 322 1.45 23.33 20.50
N ALA A 323 2.59 22.76 20.10
CA ALA A 323 2.82 22.18 18.77
C ALA A 323 1.87 20.99 18.52
N SER A 324 1.69 20.09 19.49
CA SER A 324 0.72 18.98 19.39
C SER A 324 -0.71 19.49 19.14
N LYS A 325 -1.13 20.53 19.86
CA LYS A 325 -2.43 21.17 19.65
C LYS A 325 -2.53 21.84 18.29
N ALA A 326 -1.48 22.52 17.83
CA ALA A 326 -1.43 23.17 16.52
C ALA A 326 -1.50 22.14 15.38
N LEU A 327 -0.77 21.03 15.48
CA LEU A 327 -0.81 19.91 14.52
C LEU A 327 -2.21 19.31 14.41
N LYS A 328 -2.83 18.99 15.56
CA LYS A 328 -4.21 18.45 15.60
C LYS A 328 -5.20 19.39 14.92
N ARG A 329 -5.07 20.71 15.16
CA ARG A 329 -5.90 21.73 14.51
C ARG A 329 -5.64 21.81 13.00
N LEU A 330 -4.37 21.84 12.59
CA LEU A 330 -3.98 21.86 11.18
C LEU A 330 -4.57 20.67 10.43
N ASN A 331 -4.31 19.45 10.93
CA ASN A 331 -4.84 18.20 10.39
C ASN A 331 -6.37 18.25 10.27
N ALA A 332 -7.08 18.61 11.36
CA ALA A 332 -8.55 18.66 11.34
C ALA A 332 -9.09 19.66 10.31
N THR A 333 -8.51 20.86 10.23
CA THR A 333 -8.92 21.90 9.27
C THR A 333 -8.71 21.46 7.82
N ILE A 334 -7.52 20.92 7.49
CA ILE A 334 -7.23 20.49 6.12
C ILE A 334 -8.02 19.24 5.76
N SER A 335 -8.21 18.30 6.69
CA SER A 335 -9.08 17.14 6.45
C SER A 335 -10.49 17.58 6.09
N GLY A 336 -11.12 18.46 6.89
CA GLY A 336 -12.46 18.97 6.58
C GLY A 336 -12.53 19.71 5.24
N TYR A 337 -11.51 20.52 4.93
CA TYR A 337 -11.40 21.17 3.63
C TYR A 337 -11.28 20.18 2.48
N SER A 338 -10.40 19.19 2.61
CA SER A 338 -10.14 18.16 1.59
C SER A 338 -11.39 17.34 1.32
N PHE A 339 -12.17 16.98 2.35
CA PHE A 339 -13.47 16.31 2.15
C PHE A 339 -14.36 17.12 1.22
N LEU A 340 -14.53 18.41 1.49
CA LEU A 340 -15.39 19.27 0.68
C LEU A 340 -14.82 19.53 -0.72
N TYR A 341 -13.50 19.73 -0.84
CA TYR A 341 -12.79 19.89 -2.11
C TYR A 341 -13.03 18.70 -3.05
N PHE A 342 -13.08 17.49 -2.49
CA PHE A 342 -13.38 16.26 -3.21
C PHE A 342 -14.83 15.78 -2.98
N CYS A 343 -15.79 16.70 -2.87
CA CYS A 343 -17.24 16.38 -2.82
C CYS A 343 -17.62 15.26 -1.82
N ASP A 344 -17.21 15.40 -0.56
CA ASP A 344 -17.35 14.45 0.56
C ASP A 344 -16.55 13.15 0.42
N SER A 345 -15.53 13.13 -0.45
CA SER A 345 -14.62 11.99 -0.60
C SER A 345 -13.29 12.16 0.14
N ARG A 346 -12.72 11.03 0.57
CA ARG A 346 -11.40 10.94 1.21
C ARG A 346 -10.24 10.82 0.23
N VAL A 347 -10.48 10.78 -1.09
CA VAL A 347 -9.44 10.57 -2.12
C VAL A 347 -8.25 11.52 -2.04
N GLY A 348 -8.44 12.72 -1.48
CA GLY A 348 -7.38 13.70 -1.23
C GLY A 348 -6.54 13.47 0.02
N ILE A 349 -6.86 12.50 0.87
CA ILE A 349 -6.17 12.21 2.13
C ILE A 349 -5.67 10.77 2.10
N CYS A 350 -4.36 10.56 2.08
CA CYS A 350 -3.80 9.22 2.05
C CYS A 350 -2.67 9.05 3.07
N ASP A 351 -2.75 7.99 3.87
CA ASP A 351 -1.66 7.53 4.73
C ASP A 351 -0.87 6.42 4.05
N SER A 352 0.46 6.49 4.20
CA SER A 352 1.38 5.42 3.86
C SER A 352 2.25 5.06 5.06
N GLY A 353 2.70 3.81 5.10
CA GLY A 353 3.42 3.20 6.21
C GLY A 353 2.62 2.08 6.89
N PRO A 354 2.77 1.88 8.20
CA PRO A 354 3.78 2.53 9.04
C PRO A 354 5.17 2.04 8.64
N TYR A 355 6.09 2.97 8.42
CA TYR A 355 7.49 2.71 8.10
C TYR A 355 8.31 2.47 9.39
N PRO A 356 9.27 1.53 9.38
CA PRO A 356 10.19 1.33 10.51
C PRO A 356 11.04 2.58 10.79
N ARG A 357 11.24 2.91 12.07
CA ARG A 357 12.15 3.97 12.53
C ARG A 357 12.76 3.59 13.89
N GLY A 358 13.71 2.66 13.88
CA GLY A 358 14.21 2.02 15.10
C GLY A 358 13.07 1.33 15.87
N SER A 359 12.94 1.61 17.17
CA SER A 359 11.82 1.11 17.98
C SER A 359 10.48 1.81 17.69
N ARG A 360 10.50 2.93 16.97
CA ARG A 360 9.31 3.73 16.64
C ARG A 360 8.79 3.41 15.24
N ARG A 361 7.67 4.03 14.89
CA ARG A 361 7.07 3.97 13.56
C ARG A 361 6.72 5.36 13.06
N THR A 362 6.72 5.53 11.75
CA THR A 362 6.31 6.77 11.08
C THR A 362 5.26 6.47 10.03
N ILE A 363 4.17 7.24 10.00
CA ILE A 363 3.33 7.32 8.80
C ILE A 363 3.64 8.61 8.03
N VAL A 364 3.49 8.54 6.72
CA VAL A 364 3.50 9.72 5.84
C VAL A 364 2.07 9.96 5.37
N ARG A 365 1.47 11.07 5.81
CA ARG A 365 0.12 11.51 5.47
C ARG A 365 0.18 12.61 4.41
N ASP A 366 -0.44 12.36 3.28
CA ASP A 366 -0.60 13.34 2.22
C ASP A 366 -1.99 13.96 2.20
N TYR A 367 -2.01 15.28 2.03
CA TYR A 367 -3.15 16.05 1.57
C TYR A 367 -2.85 16.53 0.16
N LEU A 368 -3.58 15.97 -0.81
CA LEU A 368 -3.40 16.21 -2.23
C LEU A 368 -4.31 17.35 -2.68
N SER A 369 -3.81 18.19 -3.58
CA SER A 369 -4.58 19.23 -4.29
C SER A 369 -5.42 20.12 -3.37
N LEU A 370 -4.81 21.19 -2.86
CA LEU A 370 -5.51 22.18 -2.04
C LEU A 370 -6.09 23.35 -2.85
N GLY A 371 -5.87 23.41 -4.17
CA GLY A 371 -6.31 24.47 -5.07
C GLY A 371 -6.27 24.00 -6.52
N PRO A 372 -6.16 24.91 -7.52
CA PRO A 372 -6.06 24.54 -8.93
C PRO A 372 -4.95 23.50 -9.17
N SER A 373 -5.29 22.43 -9.89
CA SER A 373 -4.41 21.27 -10.06
C SER A 373 -4.76 20.47 -11.32
N ALA A 374 -4.04 19.38 -11.57
CA ALA A 374 -4.23 18.49 -12.72
C ALA A 374 -5.66 17.89 -12.81
N TRP A 375 -6.37 17.77 -11.69
CA TRP A 375 -7.77 17.36 -11.68
C TRP A 375 -8.69 18.38 -12.38
N ALA A 376 -8.28 19.66 -12.41
CA ALA A 376 -8.96 20.77 -13.08
C ALA A 376 -10.46 20.84 -12.75
N TYR A 377 -10.78 20.71 -11.45
CA TYR A 377 -12.13 20.85 -10.95
C TYR A 377 -12.66 22.29 -11.10
N PRO A 378 -13.86 22.49 -11.68
CA PRO A 378 -14.40 23.83 -11.92
C PRO A 378 -14.57 24.66 -10.65
N TRP A 379 -14.95 24.03 -9.53
CA TRP A 379 -15.15 24.72 -8.25
C TRP A 379 -13.86 25.14 -7.55
N ALA A 380 -12.69 24.75 -8.06
CA ALA A 380 -11.39 25.02 -7.46
C ALA A 380 -10.53 26.04 -8.23
N GLN A 381 -10.93 26.44 -9.44
CA GLN A 381 -10.06 27.13 -10.42
C GLN A 381 -9.51 28.49 -9.96
N ASP A 382 -10.21 29.17 -9.08
CA ASP A 382 -9.87 30.50 -8.56
C ASP A 382 -9.54 30.49 -7.06
N LEU A 383 -9.31 29.30 -6.49
CA LEU A 383 -8.81 29.19 -5.12
C LEU A 383 -7.32 29.49 -5.08
N GLU A 384 -6.91 30.22 -4.06
CA GLU A 384 -5.50 30.62 -3.85
C GLU A 384 -5.01 30.14 -2.46
N PRO A 385 -4.94 28.82 -2.21
CA PRO A 385 -4.32 28.32 -0.99
C PRO A 385 -2.82 28.66 -0.99
N PRO A 386 -2.18 28.73 0.18
CA PRO A 386 -0.74 29.00 0.27
C PRO A 386 0.13 27.87 -0.32
N TYR A 387 -0.41 26.65 -0.38
CA TYR A 387 0.25 25.46 -0.89
C TYR A 387 -0.71 24.67 -1.78
N ALA A 388 -0.17 23.99 -2.79
CA ALA A 388 -0.88 23.07 -3.66
C ALA A 388 -1.17 21.70 -3.00
N GLY A 389 -0.43 21.35 -1.96
CA GLY A 389 -0.55 20.10 -1.20
C GLY A 389 0.25 20.15 0.08
N LEU A 390 0.02 19.22 1.00
CA LEU A 390 0.80 19.08 2.23
C LEU A 390 1.19 17.62 2.47
N THR A 391 2.40 17.39 2.98
CA THR A 391 2.84 16.08 3.48
C THR A 391 3.18 16.20 4.96
N MET A 392 2.72 15.26 5.77
CA MET A 392 3.05 15.16 7.19
C MET A 392 3.77 13.85 7.47
N ALA A 393 4.96 13.90 8.07
CA ALA A 393 5.61 12.72 8.65
C ALA A 393 5.28 12.68 10.15
N LEU A 394 4.58 11.63 10.59
CA LEU A 394 4.03 11.52 11.95
C LEU A 394 4.65 10.31 12.65
N THR A 395 5.50 10.54 13.65
CA THR A 395 6.23 9.49 14.36
C THR A 395 5.61 9.20 15.72
N PHE A 396 5.40 7.92 16.02
CA PHE A 396 4.75 7.43 17.24
C PHE A 396 5.43 6.15 17.75
N ASP A 397 5.15 5.81 19.01
CA ASP A 397 5.51 4.51 19.58
C ASP A 397 4.42 3.49 19.20
N PRO A 398 4.73 2.41 18.45
CA PRO A 398 3.75 1.39 18.11
C PRO A 398 3.11 0.72 19.34
N ALA A 399 3.79 0.68 20.50
CA ALA A 399 3.21 0.15 21.74
C ALA A 399 2.04 0.98 22.29
N SER A 400 1.79 2.17 21.73
CA SER A 400 0.61 2.99 22.05
C SER A 400 -0.69 2.39 21.53
N PHE A 401 -0.62 1.41 20.63
CA PHE A 401 -1.77 0.84 19.94
C PHE A 401 -1.83 -0.68 20.12
N ARG A 402 -3.03 -1.17 20.41
CA ARG A 402 -3.35 -2.60 20.41
C ARG A 402 -3.60 -3.10 18.98
N GLU A 403 -4.21 -2.26 18.16
CA GLU A 403 -4.48 -2.50 16.75
C GLU A 403 -4.08 -1.27 15.93
N PHE A 404 -3.52 -1.51 14.75
CA PHE A 404 -3.12 -0.49 13.81
C PHE A 404 -3.31 -1.03 12.40
N GLU A 405 -4.18 -0.40 11.61
CA GLU A 405 -4.39 -0.75 10.22
C GLU A 405 -4.35 0.51 9.36
N ILE A 406 -3.70 0.44 8.20
CA ILE A 406 -4.01 1.32 7.06
C ILE A 406 -4.82 0.46 6.09
N ASN A 407 -6.12 0.77 5.95
CA ASN A 407 -7.00 0.01 5.08
C ASN A 407 -6.73 0.29 3.60
N ASP A 408 -7.33 -0.49 2.70
CA ASP A 408 -7.15 -0.39 1.24
C ASP A 408 -7.51 0.99 0.65
N TRP A 409 -8.18 1.85 1.42
CA TRP A 409 -8.50 3.23 1.04
C TRP A 409 -7.53 4.28 1.60
N GLY A 410 -6.40 3.86 2.17
CA GLY A 410 -5.40 4.77 2.75
C GLY A 410 -5.87 5.45 4.03
N THR A 411 -6.81 4.85 4.76
CA THR A 411 -7.29 5.35 6.06
C THR A 411 -6.59 4.62 7.18
N THR A 412 -5.93 5.35 8.07
CA THR A 412 -5.42 4.76 9.30
C THR A 412 -6.53 4.60 10.34
N PHE A 413 -6.72 3.39 10.86
CA PHE A 413 -7.49 3.10 12.06
C PHE A 413 -6.56 2.54 13.13
N THR A 414 -6.81 2.94 14.37
CA THR A 414 -6.01 2.51 15.52
C THR A 414 -6.94 2.19 16.70
N GLU A 415 -6.46 1.37 17.62
CA GLU A 415 -7.10 1.15 18.91
C GLU A 415 -6.08 1.39 20.04
N PRO A 416 -6.19 2.46 20.84
CA PRO A 416 -7.22 3.51 20.81
C PRO A 416 -7.26 4.36 19.52
N ASP A 417 -8.41 4.97 19.21
CA ASP A 417 -8.74 5.66 17.95
C ASP A 417 -8.04 7.01 17.69
N GLN A 418 -7.16 7.44 18.59
CA GLN A 418 -6.53 8.77 18.55
C GLN A 418 -5.07 8.73 18.12
N LEU A 419 -4.80 8.39 16.85
CA LEU A 419 -3.44 8.35 16.31
C LEU A 419 -2.62 9.61 16.67
N LEU A 420 -3.17 10.81 16.41
CA LEU A 420 -2.49 12.08 16.68
C LEU A 420 -2.23 12.36 18.17
N ALA A 421 -2.86 11.63 19.08
CA ALA A 421 -2.55 11.73 20.51
C ALA A 421 -1.24 11.00 20.86
N SER A 422 -0.87 9.97 20.11
CA SER A 422 0.35 9.17 20.29
C SER A 422 1.53 9.66 19.45
N VAL A 423 1.32 10.66 18.57
CA VAL A 423 2.41 11.27 17.80
C VAL A 423 3.30 12.11 18.70
N THR A 424 4.59 11.78 18.71
CA THR A 424 5.63 12.44 19.54
C THR A 424 6.49 13.40 18.74
N GLU A 425 6.71 13.12 17.46
CA GLU A 425 7.43 13.99 16.54
C GLU A 425 6.65 14.15 15.24
N ALA A 426 6.65 15.36 14.69
CA ALA A 426 6.09 15.61 13.37
C ALA A 426 6.93 16.57 12.52
N ALA A 427 6.94 16.31 11.21
CA ALA A 427 7.35 17.28 10.19
C ALA A 427 6.14 17.57 9.29
N VAL A 428 6.00 18.82 8.86
CA VAL A 428 4.97 19.22 7.89
C VAL A 428 5.67 19.93 6.74
N PHE A 429 5.35 19.52 5.52
CA PHE A 429 5.90 20.08 4.28
C PHE A 429 4.76 20.68 3.45
N GLY A 430 4.95 21.89 2.96
CA GLY A 430 4.05 22.53 2.00
C GLY A 430 4.58 22.44 0.59
N TRP A 431 3.76 21.92 -0.33
CA TRP A 431 4.08 21.78 -1.74
C TRP A 431 3.60 22.99 -2.53
N LYS A 432 4.46 23.50 -3.41
CA LYS A 432 4.13 24.57 -4.36
C LYS A 432 3.68 23.96 -5.69
N ALA A 433 3.02 24.77 -6.51
CA ALA A 433 2.49 24.33 -7.81
C ALA A 433 3.59 23.90 -8.80
N ASP A 434 4.83 24.35 -8.61
CA ASP A 434 5.99 23.95 -9.41
C ASP A 434 6.60 22.60 -8.96
N GLY A 435 6.00 21.94 -7.97
CA GLY A 435 6.47 20.68 -7.40
C GLY A 435 7.58 20.83 -6.37
N THR A 436 8.04 22.05 -6.05
CA THR A 436 8.97 22.26 -4.94
C THR A 436 8.23 22.16 -3.60
N ARG A 437 8.95 21.84 -2.53
CA ARG A 437 8.41 21.81 -1.16
C ARG A 437 9.27 22.59 -0.20
N GLU A 438 8.65 23.10 0.86
CA GLU A 438 9.34 23.67 2.01
C GLU A 438 8.82 23.11 3.32
N GLN A 439 9.70 22.98 4.30
CA GLN A 439 9.33 22.57 5.65
C GLN A 439 8.65 23.73 6.38
N LEU A 440 7.54 23.45 7.05
CA LEU A 440 6.80 24.40 7.85
C LEU A 440 7.11 24.21 9.33
N SER A 441 7.54 25.27 9.99
CA SER A 441 7.74 25.25 11.43
C SER A 441 6.40 25.18 12.18
N PRO A 442 6.36 24.66 13.42
CA PRO A 442 5.14 24.61 14.22
C PRO A 442 4.39 25.95 14.37
N GLU A 443 5.13 27.07 14.35
CA GLU A 443 4.59 28.43 14.45
C GLU A 443 3.82 28.86 13.19
N GLN A 444 4.13 28.27 12.03
CA GLN A 444 3.49 28.57 10.74
C GLN A 444 2.18 27.78 10.54
N TRP A 445 2.01 26.63 11.22
CA TRP A 445 0.84 25.77 11.05
C TRP A 445 -0.50 26.49 11.28
N PRO A 446 -0.67 27.36 12.31
CA PRO A 446 -1.91 28.10 12.50
C PRO A 446 -2.25 29.05 11.35
N GLU A 447 -1.25 29.67 10.72
CA GLU A 447 -1.43 30.57 9.57
C GLU A 447 -1.94 29.78 8.35
N VAL A 448 -1.34 28.63 8.06
CA VAL A 448 -1.79 27.73 6.99
C VAL A 448 -3.22 27.25 7.24
N ALA A 449 -3.54 26.83 8.47
CA ALA A 449 -4.90 26.43 8.82
C ALA A 449 -5.91 27.59 8.62
N ALA A 450 -5.54 28.82 8.96
CA ALA A 450 -6.40 29.99 8.75
C ALA A 450 -6.64 30.27 7.26
N ALA A 451 -5.60 30.19 6.43
CA ALA A 451 -5.72 30.36 4.98
C ALA A 451 -6.65 29.31 4.36
N ILE A 452 -6.49 28.03 4.73
CA ILE A 452 -7.35 26.94 4.26
C ILE A 452 -8.80 27.11 4.72
N THR A 453 -9.04 27.66 5.91
CA THR A 453 -10.40 27.95 6.40
C THR A 453 -11.13 28.94 5.48
N SER A 454 -10.43 29.95 4.96
CA SER A 454 -11.02 30.89 3.99
C SER A 454 -11.43 30.17 2.70
N SER A 455 -10.56 29.34 2.13
CA SER A 455 -10.87 28.53 0.93
C SER A 455 -12.03 27.56 1.18
N HIS A 456 -12.09 26.96 2.38
CA HIS A 456 -13.18 26.10 2.80
C HIS A 456 -14.53 26.83 2.75
N MET A 457 -14.62 28.03 3.33
CA MET A 457 -15.86 28.81 3.32
C MET A 457 -16.32 29.15 1.91
N THR A 458 -15.39 29.49 1.01
CA THR A 458 -15.68 29.74 -0.41
C THR A 458 -16.27 28.49 -1.08
N LEU A 459 -15.65 27.33 -0.90
CA LEU A 459 -16.17 26.06 -1.44
C LEU A 459 -17.54 25.70 -0.89
N TYR A 460 -17.73 25.85 0.42
CA TYR A 460 -19.00 25.55 1.07
C TYR A 460 -20.14 26.40 0.49
N GLN A 461 -19.92 27.70 0.33
CA GLN A 461 -20.89 28.60 -0.28
C GLN A 461 -21.23 28.20 -1.72
N ARG A 462 -20.23 27.77 -2.51
CA ARG A 462 -20.44 27.30 -3.89
C ARG A 462 -21.31 26.07 -3.95
N PHE A 463 -20.96 25.02 -3.21
CA PHE A 463 -21.75 23.78 -3.21
C PHE A 463 -23.15 23.99 -2.61
N ALA A 464 -23.27 24.80 -1.56
CA ALA A 464 -24.58 25.15 -0.99
C ALA A 464 -25.48 25.87 -2.01
N ALA A 465 -24.92 26.70 -2.89
CA ALA A 465 -25.66 27.40 -3.93
C ALA A 465 -26.05 26.51 -5.13
N MET A 466 -25.38 25.37 -5.33
CA MET A 466 -25.74 24.42 -6.39
C MET A 466 -27.10 23.78 -6.12
N ASN A 467 -27.89 23.62 -7.18
CA ASN A 467 -29.08 22.77 -7.12
C ASN A 467 -28.70 21.28 -7.08
N ARG A 468 -29.68 20.40 -6.84
CA ARG A 468 -29.46 18.95 -6.72
C ARG A 468 -28.69 18.37 -7.93
N LYS A 469 -29.14 18.67 -9.15
CA LYS A 469 -28.51 18.19 -10.39
C LYS A 469 -27.04 18.60 -10.46
N ASP A 470 -26.75 19.87 -10.20
CA ASP A 470 -25.38 20.40 -10.28
C ASP A 470 -24.47 19.74 -9.22
N ARG A 471 -24.99 19.45 -8.02
CA ARG A 471 -24.24 18.71 -6.99
C ARG A 471 -23.96 17.27 -7.39
N ILE A 472 -24.94 16.58 -8.01
CA ILE A 472 -24.75 15.23 -8.54
C ILE A 472 -23.61 15.24 -9.57
N PHE A 473 -23.69 16.11 -10.59
CA PHE A 473 -22.67 16.14 -11.64
C PHE A 473 -21.32 16.68 -11.17
N ALA A 474 -21.27 17.56 -10.17
CA ALA A 474 -20.00 17.97 -9.55
C ALA A 474 -19.30 16.79 -8.88
N ALA A 475 -20.03 16.00 -8.07
CA ALA A 475 -19.48 14.82 -7.42
C ALA A 475 -19.17 13.68 -8.41
N THR A 476 -19.99 13.49 -9.44
CA THR A 476 -19.67 12.56 -10.55
C THR A 476 -18.39 12.98 -11.25
N ARG A 477 -18.24 14.27 -11.58
CA ARG A 477 -17.02 14.81 -12.21
C ARG A 477 -15.78 14.64 -11.33
N MET A 478 -15.94 14.76 -10.02
CA MET A 478 -14.85 14.56 -9.07
C MET A 478 -14.26 13.16 -9.23
N TYR A 479 -15.11 12.13 -9.19
CA TYR A 479 -14.66 10.74 -9.36
C TYR A 479 -14.12 10.43 -10.75
N THR A 480 -14.79 10.91 -11.81
CA THR A 480 -14.42 10.55 -13.19
C THR A 480 -13.16 11.26 -13.68
N SER A 481 -12.68 12.24 -12.91
CA SER A 481 -11.38 12.89 -13.13
C SER A 481 -10.20 12.10 -12.54
N GLY A 482 -10.43 10.91 -11.96
CA GLY A 482 -9.42 10.10 -11.29
C GLY A 482 -8.18 9.76 -12.14
N LEU A 483 -8.34 9.64 -13.46
CA LEU A 483 -7.23 9.41 -14.40
C LEU A 483 -6.45 10.68 -14.80
N ARG A 484 -6.95 11.89 -14.52
CA ARG A 484 -6.30 13.14 -14.95
C ARG A 484 -4.89 13.34 -14.40
N PRO A 485 -4.59 13.04 -13.12
CA PRO A 485 -3.22 13.14 -12.61
C PRO A 485 -2.24 12.22 -13.35
N PHE A 486 -2.66 11.01 -13.72
CA PHE A 486 -1.85 10.07 -14.49
C PHE A 486 -1.63 10.57 -15.92
N ALA A 487 -2.66 11.11 -16.57
CA ALA A 487 -2.53 11.75 -17.88
C ALA A 487 -1.61 12.99 -17.85
N ALA A 488 -1.63 13.76 -16.75
CA ALA A 488 -0.75 14.90 -16.55
C ALA A 488 0.72 14.46 -16.41
N LEU A 489 0.99 13.41 -15.63
CA LEU A 489 2.32 12.80 -15.53
C LEU A 489 2.81 12.24 -16.87
N ALA A 490 1.91 11.63 -17.64
CA ALA A 490 2.21 11.13 -18.98
C ALA A 490 2.27 12.23 -20.06
N GLY A 491 1.95 13.49 -19.74
CA GLY A 491 1.98 14.60 -20.69
C GLY A 491 0.93 14.51 -21.80
N VAL A 492 -0.24 13.91 -21.53
CA VAL A 492 -1.30 13.64 -22.51
C VAL A 492 -2.69 14.10 -22.09
N THR A 493 -2.81 14.96 -21.07
CA THR A 493 -4.11 15.47 -20.60
C THR A 493 -4.95 16.09 -21.72
N ASP A 494 -4.33 16.70 -22.73
CA ASP A 494 -4.97 17.31 -23.90
C ASP A 494 -5.37 16.32 -25.00
N LYS A 495 -4.91 15.07 -24.92
CA LYS A 495 -5.23 13.97 -25.87
C LYS A 495 -6.37 13.07 -25.38
N VAL A 496 -6.82 13.27 -24.15
CA VAL A 496 -7.87 12.48 -23.52
C VAL A 496 -9.17 13.28 -23.50
N ASP A 497 -10.27 12.65 -23.92
CA ASP A 497 -11.60 13.22 -23.73
C ASP A 497 -12.06 13.03 -22.28
N TRP A 498 -12.33 14.15 -21.62
CA TRP A 498 -12.78 14.19 -20.22
C TRP A 498 -14.28 14.42 -20.10
N ASP A 499 -15.02 14.58 -21.20
CA ASP A 499 -16.46 14.73 -21.15
C ASP A 499 -17.16 13.44 -20.72
N PHE A 500 -18.38 13.58 -20.20
CA PHE A 500 -19.19 12.43 -19.82
C PHE A 500 -19.67 11.72 -21.09
N SER A 501 -19.62 10.39 -21.09
CA SER A 501 -20.16 9.63 -22.21
C SER A 501 -21.66 9.93 -22.43
N PRO A 502 -22.13 9.96 -23.69
CA PRO A 502 -23.55 10.10 -23.98
C PRO A 502 -24.43 9.05 -23.28
N ASP A 503 -23.91 7.83 -23.14
CA ASP A 503 -24.61 6.72 -22.50
C ASP A 503 -24.78 6.92 -21.00
N THR A 504 -23.78 7.49 -20.30
CA THR A 504 -23.95 7.91 -18.90
C THR A 504 -24.96 9.04 -18.78
N LEU A 505 -24.87 10.06 -19.64
CA LEU A 505 -25.77 11.21 -19.61
C LEU A 505 -27.24 10.80 -19.83
N ALA A 506 -27.48 9.75 -20.62
CA ALA A 506 -28.80 9.19 -20.88
C ALA A 506 -29.46 8.52 -19.65
N LEU A 507 -28.72 8.30 -18.57
CA LEU A 507 -29.21 7.71 -17.31
C LEU A 507 -29.66 8.77 -16.28
N TYR A 508 -29.69 10.04 -16.67
CA TYR A 508 -30.20 11.15 -15.86
C TYR A 508 -31.28 11.95 -16.64
N PRO A 509 -32.44 12.28 -16.04
CA PRO A 509 -32.75 12.12 -14.62
C PRO A 509 -33.04 10.68 -14.22
N ASP A 510 -33.76 9.88 -15.00
CA ASP A 510 -34.11 8.52 -14.58
C ASP A 510 -33.04 7.50 -14.99
N PRO A 511 -32.62 6.59 -14.08
CA PRO A 511 -33.11 6.37 -12.72
C PRO A 511 -32.38 7.15 -11.62
N PHE A 512 -31.31 7.90 -11.94
CA PHE A 512 -30.36 8.37 -10.93
C PHE A 512 -30.67 9.72 -10.27
N ASP A 513 -31.75 10.40 -10.62
CA ASP A 513 -32.25 11.55 -9.85
C ASP A 513 -33.06 11.11 -8.61
N ASP A 514 -33.45 9.83 -8.54
CA ASP A 514 -34.15 9.22 -7.41
C ASP A 514 -33.18 8.46 -6.49
N ASP A 515 -33.07 8.89 -5.23
CA ASP A 515 -32.15 8.29 -4.25
C ASP A 515 -32.46 6.82 -3.95
N THR A 516 -33.73 6.40 -4.00
CA THR A 516 -34.16 5.03 -3.71
C THR A 516 -33.83 4.09 -4.86
N GLN A 517 -34.06 4.53 -6.10
CA GLN A 517 -33.69 3.77 -7.29
C GLN A 517 -32.17 3.65 -7.41
N ALA A 518 -31.45 4.75 -7.22
CA ALA A 518 -29.98 4.74 -7.20
C ALA A 518 -29.45 3.79 -6.11
N ALA A 519 -30.00 3.86 -4.89
CA ALA A 519 -29.65 2.95 -3.79
C ALA A 519 -29.89 1.49 -4.13
N THR A 520 -31.03 1.19 -4.76
CA THR A 520 -31.41 -0.16 -5.14
C THR A 520 -30.45 -0.72 -6.17
N ILE A 521 -30.11 0.07 -7.20
CA ILE A 521 -29.17 -0.34 -8.25
C ILE A 521 -27.79 -0.57 -7.64
N PHE A 522 -27.22 0.43 -6.97
CA PHE A 522 -25.86 0.36 -6.44
C PHE A 522 -25.70 -0.70 -5.36
N GLY A 523 -26.62 -0.73 -4.38
CA GLY A 523 -26.56 -1.67 -3.27
C GLY A 523 -26.74 -3.13 -3.70
N THR A 524 -27.69 -3.40 -4.60
CA THR A 524 -27.92 -4.76 -5.10
C THR A 524 -26.78 -5.24 -5.99
N ALA A 525 -26.20 -4.36 -6.80
CA ALA A 525 -25.07 -4.70 -7.66
C ALA A 525 -23.82 -5.11 -6.85
N LEU A 526 -23.50 -4.38 -5.77
CA LEU A 526 -22.22 -4.54 -5.07
C LEU A 526 -22.29 -5.43 -3.82
N VAL A 527 -23.47 -5.67 -3.26
CA VAL A 527 -23.71 -6.56 -2.13
C VAL A 527 -24.63 -7.70 -2.55
N ALA A 528 -24.35 -8.30 -3.71
CA ALA A 528 -25.03 -9.51 -4.16
C ALA A 528 -24.76 -10.65 -3.15
N ASN A 529 -25.75 -10.96 -2.31
CA ASN A 529 -25.62 -11.90 -1.19
C ASN A 529 -25.39 -13.35 -1.66
N ASP A 530 -25.71 -13.65 -2.91
CA ASP A 530 -25.60 -14.96 -3.53
C ASP A 530 -24.23 -15.23 -4.19
N MET A 531 -23.36 -14.22 -4.32
CA MET A 531 -22.02 -14.36 -4.89
C MET A 531 -20.90 -14.35 -3.83
N PRO A 532 -19.79 -15.07 -4.03
CA PRO A 532 -18.64 -15.04 -3.10
C PRO A 532 -17.91 -13.68 -3.06
N GLY A 533 -18.12 -12.82 -4.05
CA GLY A 533 -17.57 -11.46 -4.13
C GLY A 533 -18.53 -10.50 -4.82
N SER A 534 -18.16 -9.22 -4.92
CA SER A 534 -19.00 -8.17 -5.52
C SER A 534 -19.02 -8.16 -7.05
N PHE A 535 -18.06 -8.81 -7.73
CA PHE A 535 -17.90 -8.70 -9.19
C PHE A 535 -18.23 -10.02 -9.90
N SER A 536 -19.08 -9.95 -10.92
CA SER A 536 -19.47 -11.10 -11.73
C SER A 536 -18.29 -11.61 -12.57
N PRO A 537 -18.16 -12.93 -12.83
CA PRO A 537 -17.15 -13.46 -13.75
C PRO A 537 -17.20 -12.79 -15.13
N VAL A 538 -16.06 -12.76 -15.82
CA VAL A 538 -15.92 -12.18 -17.17
C VAL A 538 -16.16 -13.25 -18.26
N ARG A 539 -16.29 -14.52 -17.87
CA ARG A 539 -16.69 -15.61 -18.75
C ARG A 539 -18.20 -15.84 -18.72
N GLY A 540 -18.72 -16.33 -19.85
CA GLY A 540 -20.05 -16.95 -19.89
C GLY A 540 -20.06 -18.24 -19.05
N VAL A 541 -21.23 -18.62 -18.54
CA VAL A 541 -21.41 -19.79 -17.66
C VAL A 541 -21.12 -21.13 -18.36
N ASP A 542 -20.88 -21.12 -19.68
CA ASP A 542 -20.64 -22.30 -20.52
C ASP A 542 -19.35 -22.16 -21.36
N SER A 543 -18.18 -22.01 -20.72
CA SER A 543 -16.87 -22.14 -21.40
C SER A 543 -16.05 -23.29 -20.84
#